data_AF-A0A3M2ELX1-F1
#
_entry.id   AF-A0A3M2ELX1-F1
#
_cell.length_a   1.000
_cell.length_b   1.000
_cell.length_c   1.000
_cell.angle_alpha   90.00
_cell.angle_beta   90.00
_cell.angle_gamma   90.00
#
_symmetry.space_group_name_H-M   'P 1'
#
loop_
_entity.id
_entity.type
_entity.pdbx_description
1 polymer ?
#
loop_
_entity_poly.entity_id
_entity_poly.type
_entity_poly.pdbx_seq_one_letter_code
_entity_poly.pdbx_strand_id
1 'polypeptide(L)'
;MWLWSGHDEVNHHVRRYTRRELVAKVRAAGLAVHHATYFNTWLLPPIAAVRVLSRWLGRGGSDLALPPEWLNRRLERIMASERHRVASGGLPAGVSVLLVARREGD
;
A
#
# COMPACT_ATOMS: atom_id res chain seq x y z
N MET A 1 -7.45 -7.39 -9.57
CA MET A 1 -6.65 -7.09 -8.37
C MET A 1 -7.59 -6.99 -7.18
N TRP A 2 -7.47 -7.87 -6.17
CA TRP A 2 -8.41 -7.98 -5.03
C TRP A 2 -8.66 -6.66 -4.31
N LEU A 3 -7.62 -5.82 -4.18
CA LEU A 3 -7.66 -4.64 -3.33
C LEU A 3 -8.42 -3.46 -3.94
N TRP A 4 -8.68 -3.38 -5.25
CA TRP A 4 -9.36 -2.19 -5.82
C TRP A 4 -10.74 -1.94 -5.17
N SER A 5 -10.99 -0.72 -4.68
CA SER A 5 -12.27 -0.31 -4.07
C SER A 5 -12.60 1.15 -4.41
N GLY A 6 -13.79 1.63 -4.02
CA GLY A 6 -14.19 3.04 -4.23
C GLY A 6 -13.23 4.06 -3.58
N HIS A 7 -12.41 3.65 -2.62
CA HIS A 7 -11.33 4.49 -2.08
C HIS A 7 -10.25 4.79 -3.13
N ASP A 8 -9.98 3.88 -4.06
CA ASP A 8 -9.06 4.11 -5.18
C ASP A 8 -9.65 5.13 -6.17
N GLU A 9 -10.96 5.07 -6.42
CA GLU A 9 -11.66 6.03 -7.28
C GLU A 9 -11.66 7.44 -6.69
N VAL A 10 -11.92 7.58 -5.39
CA VAL A 10 -11.88 8.90 -4.72
C VAL A 10 -10.46 9.47 -4.62
N ASN A 11 -9.43 8.61 -4.49
CA ASN A 11 -8.03 9.06 -4.55
C ASN A 11 -7.51 9.22 -5.99
N HIS A 12 -8.37 9.17 -7.00
CA HIS A 12 -8.02 9.26 -8.42
C HIS A 12 -6.91 8.28 -8.86
N HIS A 13 -6.85 7.11 -8.23
CA HIS A 13 -5.92 6.07 -8.67
C HIS A 13 -6.32 5.61 -10.07
N VAL A 14 -5.39 5.75 -11.01
CA VAL A 14 -5.56 5.30 -12.40
C VAL A 14 -5.17 3.83 -12.56
N ARG A 15 -4.23 3.35 -11.74
CA ARG A 15 -3.72 1.97 -11.77
C ARG A 15 -3.15 1.56 -10.43
N ARG A 16 -3.24 0.27 -10.13
CA ARG A 16 -2.49 -0.35 -9.03
C ARG A 16 -1.44 -1.29 -9.60
N TYR A 17 -0.23 -1.18 -9.08
CA TYR A 17 0.89 -2.01 -9.47
C TYR A 17 1.21 -3.01 -8.37
N THR A 18 1.55 -4.24 -8.77
CA THR A 18 2.33 -5.14 -7.93
C THR A 18 3.78 -4.65 -7.85
N ARG A 19 4.52 -5.10 -6.83
CA ARG A 19 5.97 -4.80 -6.72
C ARG A 19 6.72 -5.16 -8.01
N ARG A 20 6.40 -6.32 -8.61
CA ARG A 20 7.05 -6.79 -9.83
C ARG A 20 6.77 -5.88 -11.03
N GLU A 21 5.52 -5.45 -11.21
CA GLU A 21 5.15 -4.54 -12.31
C GLU A 21 5.78 -3.16 -12.14
N LEU A 22 5.81 -2.63 -10.91
CA LEU A 22 6.42 -1.33 -10.62
C LEU A 22 7.92 -1.36 -10.91
N VAL A 23 8.64 -2.39 -10.43
CA VAL A 23 10.08 -2.56 -10.70
C VAL A 23 10.35 -2.68 -12.20
N ALA A 24 9.56 -3.47 -12.93
CA ALA A 24 9.74 -3.64 -14.37
C ALA A 24 9.56 -2.31 -15.12
N LYS A 25 8.55 -1.51 -14.77
CA LYS A 25 8.30 -0.19 -15.39
C LYS A 25 9.39 0.82 -15.07
N VAL A 26 9.85 0.87 -13.82
CA VAL A 26 10.92 1.80 -13.41
C VAL A 26 12.23 1.46 -14.11
N ARG A 27 12.58 0.17 -14.22
CA ARG A 27 13.75 -0.27 -14.99
C ARG A 27 13.62 0.05 -16.49
N ALA A 28 12.44 -0.18 -17.08
CA ALA A 28 12.19 0.15 -18.48
C ALA A 28 12.27 1.66 -18.77
N ALA A 29 12.08 2.50 -17.75
CA ALA A 29 12.27 3.94 -17.83
C ALA A 29 13.75 4.38 -17.69
N GLY A 30 14.71 3.43 -17.60
CA GLY A 30 16.14 3.74 -17.49
C GLY A 30 16.60 4.12 -16.08
N LEU A 31 15.82 3.80 -15.04
CA LEU A 31 16.18 4.06 -13.65
C LEU A 31 16.73 2.80 -12.96
N ALA A 32 17.78 2.98 -12.15
CA ALA A 32 18.37 1.93 -11.34
C ALA A 32 17.58 1.80 -10.02
N VAL A 33 16.91 0.66 -9.84
CA VAL A 33 16.13 0.35 -8.64
C VAL A 33 17.06 -0.10 -7.51
N HIS A 34 17.09 0.66 -6.41
CA HIS A 34 17.90 0.37 -5.22
C HIS A 34 17.13 -0.42 -4.17
N HIS A 35 15.85 -0.11 -4.02
CA HIS A 35 15.01 -0.75 -3.01
C HIS A 35 13.57 -0.86 -3.49
N ALA A 36 12.93 -1.99 -3.20
CA ALA A 36 11.51 -2.18 -3.48
C ALA A 36 10.90 -3.12 -2.44
N THR A 37 9.87 -2.65 -1.74
CA THR A 37 9.23 -3.38 -0.64
C THR A 37 7.73 -3.14 -0.65
N TYR A 38 6.96 -4.08 -0.11
CA TYR A 38 5.63 -3.73 0.36
C TYR A 38 5.71 -3.00 1.71
N PHE A 39 4.66 -2.28 2.06
CA PHE A 39 4.41 -1.76 3.39
C PHE A 39 2.90 -1.78 3.67
N ASN A 40 2.56 -1.44 4.90
CA ASN A 40 1.27 -1.63 5.53
C ASN A 40 0.87 -3.12 5.58
N THR A 41 1.80 -3.96 6.02
CA THR A 41 1.66 -5.43 6.08
C THR A 41 0.83 -5.84 7.29
N TRP A 42 1.07 -5.25 8.45
CA TRP A 42 0.32 -5.61 9.67
C TRP A 42 -1.16 -5.25 9.58
N LEU A 43 -1.51 -4.18 8.86
CA LEU A 43 -2.91 -3.79 8.66
C LEU A 43 -3.53 -4.48 7.43
N LEU A 44 -2.77 -5.29 6.68
CA LEU A 44 -3.30 -6.00 5.52
C LEU A 44 -4.46 -6.94 5.89
N PRO A 45 -4.37 -7.81 6.93
CA PRO A 45 -5.50 -8.67 7.31
C PRO A 45 -6.77 -7.90 7.70
N PRO A 46 -6.75 -6.89 8.61
CA PRO A 46 -7.97 -6.17 8.96
C PRO A 46 -8.53 -5.37 7.77
N ILE A 47 -7.68 -4.76 6.93
CA ILE A 47 -8.12 -4.05 5.73
C ILE A 47 -8.79 -5.02 4.74
N ALA A 48 -8.22 -6.21 4.54
CA ALA A 48 -8.81 -7.23 3.68
C ALA A 48 -10.17 -7.71 4.21
N ALA A 49 -10.29 -7.93 5.53
CA ALA A 49 -11.54 -8.32 6.17
C ALA A 49 -12.63 -7.26 6.00
N VAL A 50 -12.31 -5.98 6.28
CA VAL A 50 -13.24 -4.87 6.09
C VAL A 50 -13.67 -4.77 4.62
N ARG A 51 -12.73 -4.88 3.67
CA ARG A 51 -13.07 -4.83 2.24
C ARG A 51 -13.96 -5.98 1.79
N VAL A 52 -13.73 -7.21 2.28
CA VAL A 52 -14.60 -8.35 1.98
C VAL A 52 -15.99 -8.11 2.57
N LEU A 53 -16.08 -7.68 3.83
CA LEU A 53 -17.34 -7.42 4.51
C LEU A 53 -18.14 -6.29 3.85
N SER A 54 -17.51 -5.18 3.47
CA SER A 54 -18.17 -4.07 2.76
C SER A 54 -18.75 -4.50 1.41
N ARG A 55 -18.04 -5.36 0.67
CA ARG A 55 -18.53 -5.95 -0.59
C ARG A 55 -19.74 -6.85 -0.36
N TRP A 56 -19.74 -7.64 0.71
CA TRP A 56 -20.87 -8.51 1.07
C TRP A 56 -22.09 -7.73 1.55
N LEU A 57 -21.89 -6.65 2.30
CA LEU A 57 -22.96 -5.80 2.83
C LEU A 57 -23.52 -4.80 1.81
N GLY A 58 -23.02 -4.79 0.57
CA GLY A 58 -23.44 -3.84 -0.46
C GLY A 58 -23.14 -2.37 -0.12
N ARG A 59 -22.28 -2.11 0.87
CA ARG A 59 -21.90 -0.75 1.29
C ARG A 59 -20.79 -0.25 0.39
N GLY A 60 -21.18 0.42 -0.70
CA GLY A 60 -20.29 1.20 -1.56
C GLY A 60 -20.15 2.63 -1.03
N GLY A 61 -19.12 2.89 -0.24
CA GLY A 61 -18.81 4.22 0.27
C GLY A 61 -17.31 4.37 0.49
N SER A 62 -16.79 5.58 0.36
CA SER A 62 -15.38 5.84 0.58
C SER A 62 -15.06 5.69 2.08
N ASP A 63 -14.04 4.88 2.39
CA ASP A 63 -13.50 4.72 3.75
C ASP A 63 -12.69 5.97 4.19
N LEU A 64 -13.16 7.18 3.83
CA LEU A 64 -12.47 8.45 4.12
C LEU A 64 -12.85 9.05 5.47
N ALA A 65 -13.85 8.49 6.16
CA ALA A 65 -14.15 8.87 7.52
C ALA A 65 -12.99 8.44 8.42
N LEU A 66 -12.28 9.42 8.99
CA LEU A 66 -11.24 9.15 9.97
C LEU A 66 -11.87 8.42 11.17
N PRO A 67 -11.30 7.28 11.60
CA PRO A 67 -11.75 6.64 12.83
C PRO A 67 -11.51 7.57 14.03
N PRO A 68 -12.15 7.30 15.19
CA PRO A 68 -11.88 8.04 16.42
C PRO A 68 -10.37 8.17 16.68
N GLU A 69 -9.92 9.34 17.14
CA GLU A 69 -8.49 9.65 17.22
C GLU A 69 -7.64 8.60 17.96
N TRP A 70 -8.18 8.00 19.02
CA TRP A 70 -7.49 6.96 19.78
C TRP A 70 -7.21 5.72 18.94
N LEU A 71 -8.13 5.37 18.04
CA LEU A 71 -8.01 4.24 17.13
C LEU A 71 -7.04 4.59 16.00
N ASN A 72 -7.15 5.80 15.44
CA ASN A 72 -6.21 6.28 14.43
C ASN A 72 -4.76 6.23 14.96
N ARG A 73 -4.52 6.74 16.18
CA ARG A 73 -3.20 6.69 16.83
C ARG A 73 -2.69 5.27 17.05
N ARG A 74 -3.56 4.30 17.33
CA ARG A 74 -3.16 2.88 17.47
C ARG A 74 -2.80 2.27 16.13
N LEU A 75 -3.62 2.49 15.11
CA LEU A 75 -3.37 2.02 13.74
C LEU A 75 -2.07 2.61 13.19
N GLU A 76 -1.83 3.90 13.44
CA GLU A 76 -0.59 4.58 13.09
C GLU A 76 0.63 3.94 13.77
N ARG A 77 0.57 3.65 15.08
CA ARG A 77 1.68 2.97 15.79
C ARG A 77 1.94 1.56 15.24
N ILE A 78 0.90 0.82 14.89
CA ILE A 78 1.03 -0.50 14.28
C ILE A 78 1.71 -0.39 12.92
N MET A 79 1.27 0.55 12.08
CA MET A 79 1.92 0.83 10.80
C MET A 79 3.37 1.33 10.98
N ALA A 80 3.65 2.16 11.98
CA ALA A 80 4.99 2.66 12.24
C ALA A 80 5.94 1.55 12.76
N SER A 81 5.42 0.49 13.38
CA SER A 81 6.23 -0.61 13.91
C SER A 81 7.00 -1.39 12.83
N GLU A 82 6.48 -1.45 11.60
CA GLU A 82 7.14 -2.13 10.48
C GLU A 82 8.19 -1.25 9.78
N ARG A 83 8.35 0.02 10.17
CA ARG A 83 9.26 0.99 9.50
C ARG A 83 10.67 0.46 9.30
N HIS A 84 11.20 -0.27 10.28
CA HIS A 84 12.55 -0.82 10.20
C HIS A 84 12.63 -1.97 9.18
N ARG A 85 11.58 -2.81 9.08
CA ARG A 85 11.52 -3.89 8.08
C ARG A 85 11.27 -3.36 6.67
N VAL A 86 10.49 -2.29 6.55
CA VAL A 86 10.32 -1.55 5.29
C VAL A 86 11.66 -1.00 4.83
N ALA A 87 12.47 -0.44 5.73
CA ALA A 87 13.77 0.14 5.37
C ALA A 87 14.84 -0.92 4.98
N SER A 88 14.88 -2.07 5.65
CA SER A 88 16.03 -3.01 5.51
C SER A 88 15.71 -4.39 4.91
N GLY A 89 14.45 -4.81 4.88
CA GLY A 89 14.14 -6.25 4.81
C GLY A 89 13.16 -6.69 3.72
N GLY A 90 12.55 -5.77 2.97
CA GLY A 90 11.66 -6.12 1.87
C GLY A 90 10.47 -6.99 2.29
N LEU A 91 9.39 -6.39 2.77
CA LEU A 91 8.19 -7.14 3.14
C LEU A 91 7.57 -7.82 1.91
N PRO A 92 7.15 -9.10 2.01
CA PRO A 92 6.69 -9.88 0.85
C PRO A 92 5.27 -9.53 0.40
N ALA A 93 4.46 -8.93 1.28
CA ALA A 93 3.09 -8.52 1.00
C ALA A 93 2.72 -7.27 1.82
N GLY A 94 1.79 -6.47 1.32
CA GLY A 94 1.28 -5.27 1.99
C GLY A 94 0.27 -4.56 1.10
N VAL A 95 -0.40 -3.55 1.66
CA VAL A 95 -1.44 -2.79 0.93
C VAL A 95 -0.83 -1.89 -0.14
N SER A 96 0.42 -1.45 0.08
CA SER A 96 1.11 -0.49 -0.77
C SER A 96 2.53 -0.91 -1.09
N VAL A 97 3.08 -0.41 -2.20
CA VAL A 97 4.46 -0.66 -2.64
C VAL A 97 5.26 0.62 -2.48
N LEU A 98 6.44 0.51 -1.86
CA LEU A 98 7.47 1.55 -1.82
C LEU A 98 8.61 1.11 -2.76
N LEU A 99 9.11 2.04 -3.56
CA LEU A 99 10.29 1.82 -4.40
C LEU A 99 11.19 3.05 -4.38
N VAL A 100 12.49 2.83 -4.20
CA VAL A 100 13.53 3.85 -4.33
C VAL A 100 14.39 3.51 -5.53
N ALA A 101 14.53 4.46 -6.44
CA ALA A 101 15.37 4.34 -7.62
C ALA A 101 16.15 5.63 -7.86
N ARG A 102 17.28 5.52 -8.55
CA ARG A 102 18.07 6.66 -9.00
C ARG A 102 18.16 6.69 -10.51
N ARG A 103 18.43 7.87 -11.05
CA ARG A 103 18.90 8.02 -12.43
C ARG A 103 20.36 7.57 -12.52
N GLU A 104 20.70 6.78 -13.53
CA GLU A 104 22.10 6.52 -13.85
C GLU A 104 22.73 7.80 -14.42
N GLY A 105 23.71 8.36 -13.72
CA GLY A 105 24.45 9.55 -14.15
C GLY A 105 24.45 10.76 -13.20
N ASP A 106 23.76 10.68 -12.05
CA ASP A 106 23.89 11.64 -10.94
C ASP A 106 24.87 11.14 -9.86
#